data_AF-A0A0K9UX09-F1
#
_entry.id   AF-A0A0K9UX09-F1
#
_cell.length_a   1.000
_cell.length_b   1.000
_cell.length_c   1.000
_cell.angle_alpha   90.00
_cell.angle_beta   90.00
_cell.angle_gamma   90.00
#
_symmetry.space_group_name_H-M   'P 1'
#
loop_
_entity.id
_entity.type
_entity.pdbx_description
1 polymer ?
#
loop_
_entity_poly.entity_id
_entity_poly.type
_entity_poly.pdbx_seq_one_letter_code
_entity_poly.pdbx_strand_id
1 'polypeptide(L)'
;MTLQDLSNLGTFIAAVATTGSVILALVTYRKSTQRDALKGVRTQIATYRIKYEEVDDLLNTSAHVGLGMAIAQELEALVPDSKSTEAVISFLEDESNVNFLTQACYLGLENATKIQEAIKISNELQLLSASGQEMYPITSKLISILSLYPSSVLAALNETEYLTNLFQDEDAIASLKSRVEGEENRPTVFREIALWITLVADRLCGNVSDRIAENAQPIVEIVSNIFESSTDQKLLKLSKAERRQQEKIFSRLRRDDIEEPHEIIFELLKFYKPYLDSEDWDTLVECKTLLGVVHQEAAELDT
;
A
#
# COMPACT_ATOMS: atom_id res chain seq x y z
N MET A 1 33.04 -40.49 56.67
CA MET A 1 31.94 -40.21 55.72
C MET A 1 31.07 -41.45 55.67
N THR A 2 29.82 -41.35 56.13
CA THR A 2 28.92 -42.52 56.19
C THR A 2 28.24 -42.73 54.82
N LEU A 3 27.73 -43.94 54.55
CA LEU A 3 26.93 -44.24 53.34
C LEU A 3 25.73 -43.29 53.19
N GLN A 4 25.20 -42.81 54.30
CA GLN A 4 24.09 -41.85 54.37
C GLN A 4 24.52 -40.45 53.90
N ASP A 5 25.74 -40.01 54.25
CA ASP A 5 26.31 -38.74 53.78
C ASP A 5 26.59 -38.76 52.27
N LEU A 6 27.04 -39.91 51.74
CA LEU A 6 27.26 -40.13 50.31
C LEU A 6 25.94 -40.13 49.52
N SER A 7 24.90 -40.75 50.06
CA SER A 7 23.55 -40.73 49.48
C SER A 7 22.98 -39.31 49.45
N ASN A 8 23.12 -38.55 50.54
CA ASN A 8 22.63 -37.17 50.64
C ASN A 8 23.39 -36.21 49.70
N LEU A 9 24.69 -36.42 49.51
CA LEU A 9 25.49 -35.68 48.53
C LEU A 9 25.04 -36.00 47.10
N GLY A 10 24.76 -37.28 46.80
CA GLY A 10 24.26 -37.72 45.50
C GLY A 10 22.90 -37.12 45.15
N THR A 11 21.95 -37.11 46.08
CA THR A 11 20.63 -36.47 45.87
C THR A 11 20.74 -34.95 45.75
N PHE A 12 21.65 -34.30 46.49
CA PHE A 12 21.89 -32.87 46.35
C PHE A 12 22.46 -32.52 44.97
N ILE A 13 23.45 -33.26 44.47
CA ILE A 13 24.03 -33.06 43.14
C ILE A 13 22.97 -33.31 42.05
N ALA A 14 22.17 -34.37 42.19
CA ALA A 14 21.07 -34.67 41.26
C ALA A 14 20.02 -33.55 41.22
N ALA A 15 19.67 -32.97 42.39
CA ALA A 15 18.75 -31.84 42.47
C ALA A 15 19.31 -30.59 41.78
N VAL A 16 20.57 -30.24 42.03
CA VAL A 16 21.24 -29.11 41.36
C VAL A 16 21.32 -29.31 39.85
N ALA A 17 21.66 -30.51 39.39
CA ALA A 17 21.68 -30.84 37.96
C ALA A 17 20.28 -30.74 37.34
N THR A 18 19.25 -31.19 38.05
CA THR A 18 17.86 -31.09 37.60
C THR A 18 17.42 -29.64 37.49
N THR A 19 17.64 -28.80 38.51
CA THR A 19 17.35 -27.37 38.44
C THR A 19 18.12 -26.67 37.32
N GLY A 20 19.40 -27.00 37.14
CA GLY A 20 20.22 -26.50 36.04
C GLY A 20 19.65 -26.87 34.67
N SER A 21 19.19 -28.11 34.49
CA SER A 21 18.56 -28.57 33.24
C SER A 21 17.24 -27.86 32.94
N VAL A 22 16.41 -27.59 33.95
CA VAL A 22 15.15 -26.85 33.80
C VAL A 22 15.41 -25.40 33.41
N ILE A 23 16.38 -24.73 34.06
CA ILE A 23 16.79 -23.37 33.69
C ILE A 23 17.32 -23.34 32.26
N LEU A 24 18.18 -24.31 31.88
CA LEU A 24 18.69 -24.41 30.53
C LEU A 24 17.56 -24.60 29.52
N ALA A 25 16.62 -25.51 29.80
CA ALA A 25 15.45 -25.78 28.96
C ALA A 25 14.57 -24.53 28.77
N LEU A 26 14.30 -23.78 29.84
CA LEU A 26 13.57 -22.50 29.77
C LEU A 26 14.31 -21.46 28.94
N VAL A 27 15.63 -21.35 29.10
CA VAL A 27 16.45 -20.42 28.33
C VAL A 27 16.50 -20.81 26.85
N THR A 28 16.64 -22.09 26.54
CA THR A 28 16.63 -22.58 25.15
C THR A 28 15.27 -22.40 24.51
N TYR A 29 14.19 -22.70 25.24
CA TYR A 29 12.82 -22.50 24.76
C TYR A 29 12.58 -21.02 24.44
N ARG A 30 12.90 -20.12 25.38
CA ARG A 30 12.75 -18.67 25.19
C ARG A 30 13.57 -18.15 24.00
N LYS A 31 14.80 -18.64 23.83
CA LYS A 31 15.64 -18.30 22.67
C LYS A 31 15.04 -18.81 21.36
N SER A 32 14.47 -20.01 21.35
CA SER A 32 13.79 -20.57 20.18
C SER A 32 12.59 -19.72 19.80
N THR A 33 11.68 -19.45 20.75
CA THR A 33 10.48 -18.63 20.51
C THR A 33 10.84 -17.23 20.02
N GLN A 34 11.89 -16.61 20.56
CA GLN A 34 12.37 -15.31 20.08
C GLN A 34 12.92 -15.38 18.66
N ARG A 35 13.66 -16.43 18.31
CA ARG A 35 14.18 -16.63 16.95
C ARG A 35 13.05 -16.83 15.94
N ASP A 36 12.04 -17.61 16.30
CA ASP A 36 10.86 -17.83 15.46
C ASP A 36 10.06 -16.54 15.26
N ALA A 37 9.89 -15.74 16.33
CA ALA A 37 9.25 -14.42 16.24
C ALA A 37 10.02 -13.46 15.31
N LEU A 38 11.35 -13.41 15.42
CA LEU A 38 12.18 -12.57 14.54
C LEU A 38 12.13 -13.03 13.08
N LYS A 39 12.11 -14.34 12.84
CA LYS A 39 11.93 -14.90 11.50
C LYS A 39 10.55 -14.52 10.94
N GLY A 40 9.51 -14.59 11.77
CA GLY A 40 8.16 -14.14 11.43
C GLY A 40 8.15 -12.68 10.99
N VAL A 41 8.73 -11.77 11.79
CA VAL A 41 8.81 -10.34 11.46
C VAL A 41 9.58 -10.08 10.16
N ARG A 42 10.74 -10.72 9.96
CA ARG A 42 11.47 -10.57 8.68
C ARG A 42 10.63 -10.98 7.48
N THR A 43 9.93 -12.12 7.60
CA THR A 43 9.08 -12.62 6.52
C THR A 43 7.93 -11.66 6.25
N GLN A 44 7.32 -11.10 7.30
CA GLN A 44 6.24 -10.13 7.18
C GLN A 44 6.68 -8.83 6.51
N ILE A 45 7.82 -8.27 6.91
CA ILE A 45 8.34 -7.04 6.33
C ILE A 45 8.77 -7.26 4.87
N ALA A 46 9.43 -8.38 4.56
CA ALA A 46 9.75 -8.74 3.18
C ALA A 46 8.48 -8.94 2.33
N THR A 47 7.45 -9.59 2.88
CA THR A 47 6.15 -9.77 2.21
C THR A 47 5.45 -8.43 2.01
N TYR A 48 5.54 -7.52 2.98
CA TYR A 48 5.01 -6.17 2.88
C TYR A 48 5.67 -5.41 1.72
N ARG A 49 7.01 -5.40 1.63
CA ARG A 49 7.72 -4.76 0.51
C ARG A 49 7.25 -5.31 -0.84
N ILE A 50 7.24 -6.64 -0.99
CA ILE A 50 6.83 -7.28 -2.26
C ILE A 50 5.39 -6.91 -2.63
N LYS A 51 4.48 -6.93 -1.67
CA LYS A 51 3.07 -6.57 -1.91
C LYS A 51 2.88 -5.08 -2.19
N TYR A 52 3.74 -4.24 -1.63
CA TYR A 52 3.71 -2.81 -1.87
C TYR A 52 4.11 -2.51 -3.32
N GLU A 53 5.20 -3.12 -3.79
CA GLU A 53 5.63 -3.07 -5.19
C GLU A 53 4.56 -3.66 -6.12
N GLU A 54 3.96 -4.79 -5.77
CA GLU A 54 2.90 -5.43 -6.55
C GLU A 54 1.66 -4.55 -6.72
N VAL A 55 1.20 -3.87 -5.66
CA VAL A 55 0.06 -2.96 -5.78
C VAL A 55 0.43 -1.70 -6.56
N ASP A 56 1.65 -1.21 -6.43
CA ASP A 56 2.15 -0.06 -7.17
C ASP A 56 2.17 -0.31 -8.68
N ASP A 57 2.75 -1.44 -9.11
CA ASP A 57 2.77 -1.88 -10.50
C ASP A 57 1.36 -2.02 -11.10
N LEU A 58 0.40 -2.46 -10.29
CA LEU A 58 -1.00 -2.55 -10.72
C LEU A 58 -1.60 -1.17 -10.92
N LEU A 59 -1.33 -0.22 -10.03
CA LEU A 59 -1.92 1.12 -10.03
C LEU A 59 -1.32 2.04 -11.11
N ASN A 60 -0.05 1.89 -11.46
CA ASN A 60 0.60 2.77 -12.44
C ASN A 60 0.03 2.65 -13.86
N THR A 61 -0.48 1.50 -14.29
CA THR A 61 -1.05 1.36 -15.66
C THR A 61 -2.10 0.26 -15.78
N SER A 62 -1.86 -0.90 -15.15
CA SER A 62 -2.69 -2.08 -15.40
C SER A 62 -4.13 -1.92 -14.92
N ALA A 63 -4.34 -1.21 -13.81
CA ALA A 63 -5.65 -0.89 -13.27
C ALA A 63 -6.42 0.07 -14.18
N HIS A 64 -5.78 1.14 -14.66
CA HIS A 64 -6.38 2.11 -15.59
C HIS A 64 -6.80 1.46 -16.92
N VAL A 65 -5.97 0.57 -17.47
CA VAL A 65 -6.29 -0.19 -18.68
C VAL A 65 -7.47 -1.13 -18.43
N GLY A 66 -7.42 -1.90 -17.33
CA GLY A 66 -8.49 -2.82 -16.95
C GLY A 66 -9.83 -2.12 -16.76
N LEU A 67 -9.82 -0.93 -16.16
CA LEU A 67 -11.00 -0.08 -15.98
C LEU A 67 -11.60 0.36 -17.31
N GLY A 68 -10.78 0.95 -18.19
CA GLY A 68 -11.23 1.43 -19.50
C GLY A 68 -11.83 0.32 -20.34
N MET A 69 -11.21 -0.86 -20.34
CA MET A 69 -11.73 -2.03 -21.05
C MET A 69 -13.06 -2.51 -20.47
N ALA A 70 -13.19 -2.61 -19.15
CA ALA A 70 -14.40 -3.11 -18.50
C ALA A 70 -15.59 -2.16 -18.74
N ILE A 71 -15.39 -0.85 -18.58
CA ILE A 71 -16.47 0.13 -18.83
C ILE A 71 -16.87 0.15 -20.29
N ALA A 72 -15.90 0.11 -21.23
CA ALA A 72 -16.22 0.07 -22.65
C ALA A 72 -17.04 -1.16 -23.05
N GLN A 73 -16.79 -2.32 -22.43
CA GLN A 73 -17.59 -3.53 -22.65
C GLN A 73 -19.02 -3.39 -22.14
N GLU A 74 -19.23 -2.81 -20.96
CA GLU A 74 -20.58 -2.56 -20.43
C GLU A 74 -21.32 -1.52 -21.28
N LEU A 75 -20.63 -0.46 -21.74
CA LEU A 75 -21.19 0.52 -22.67
C LEU A 75 -21.59 -0.12 -24.00
N GLU A 76 -20.77 -1.02 -24.55
CA GLU A 76 -21.07 -1.72 -25.80
C GLU A 76 -22.36 -2.52 -25.72
N ALA A 77 -22.67 -3.10 -24.56
CA ALA A 77 -23.90 -3.86 -24.32
C ALA A 77 -25.15 -2.97 -24.16
N LEU A 78 -24.98 -1.71 -23.73
CA LEU A 78 -26.08 -0.77 -23.46
C LEU A 78 -26.42 0.11 -24.66
N VAL A 79 -25.43 0.43 -25.50
CA VAL A 79 -25.65 1.24 -26.70
C VAL A 79 -26.52 0.44 -27.68
N PRO A 80 -27.68 1.00 -28.13
CA PRO A 80 -28.56 0.34 -29.08
C PRO A 80 -27.81 -0.20 -30.31
N ASP A 81 -28.36 -1.21 -30.98
CA ASP A 81 -27.81 -1.87 -32.20
C ASP A 81 -27.76 -0.95 -33.45
N SER A 82 -27.27 0.27 -33.27
CA SER A 82 -26.83 1.16 -34.33
C SER A 82 -25.40 0.79 -34.74
N LYS A 83 -25.14 0.86 -36.05
CA LYS A 83 -23.82 0.59 -36.63
C LYS A 83 -22.97 1.85 -36.79
N SER A 84 -23.53 3.04 -36.59
CA SER A 84 -22.82 4.30 -36.83
C SER A 84 -22.19 4.83 -35.55
N THR A 85 -20.96 5.33 -35.69
CA THR A 85 -20.21 6.03 -34.65
C THR A 85 -20.98 7.23 -34.11
N GLU A 86 -21.73 7.93 -34.97
CA GLU A 86 -22.56 9.07 -34.57
C GLU A 86 -23.64 8.69 -33.56
N ALA A 87 -24.20 7.48 -33.66
CA ALA A 87 -25.22 7.02 -32.73
C ALA A 87 -24.62 6.60 -31.38
N VAL A 88 -23.40 6.04 -31.37
CA VAL A 88 -22.64 5.79 -30.14
C VAL A 88 -22.36 7.12 -29.43
N ILE A 89 -21.82 8.10 -30.15
CA ILE A 89 -21.52 9.42 -29.60
C ILE A 89 -22.78 10.14 -29.13
N SER A 90 -23.86 10.12 -29.91
CA SER A 90 -25.14 10.72 -29.52
C SER A 90 -25.72 10.06 -28.27
N PHE A 91 -25.51 8.76 -28.09
CA PHE A 91 -25.90 8.06 -26.85
C PHE A 91 -25.12 8.56 -25.64
N LEU A 92 -23.81 8.77 -25.77
CA LEU A 92 -22.94 9.26 -24.69
C LEU A 92 -23.26 10.73 -24.31
N GLU A 93 -23.67 11.55 -25.28
CA GLU A 93 -23.98 12.98 -25.07
C GLU A 93 -25.36 13.25 -24.51
N ASP A 94 -26.30 12.34 -24.73
CA ASP A 94 -27.69 12.56 -24.33
C ASP A 94 -27.82 12.46 -22.81
N GLU A 95 -28.12 13.60 -22.17
CA GLU A 95 -28.36 13.72 -20.73
C GLU A 95 -29.42 12.75 -20.20
N SER A 96 -30.35 12.30 -21.04
CA SER A 96 -31.35 11.30 -20.65
C SER A 96 -30.75 9.91 -20.42
N ASN A 97 -29.55 9.64 -20.94
CA ASN A 97 -28.84 8.37 -20.80
C ASN A 97 -27.89 8.32 -19.60
N VAL A 98 -27.76 9.39 -18.80
CA VAL A 98 -26.84 9.45 -17.64
C VAL A 98 -26.94 8.22 -16.74
N ASN A 99 -28.16 7.77 -16.43
CA ASN A 99 -28.35 6.59 -15.57
C ASN A 99 -27.74 5.30 -16.18
N PHE A 100 -27.78 5.14 -17.50
CA PHE A 100 -27.15 4.01 -18.18
C PHE A 100 -25.63 4.14 -18.18
N LEU A 101 -25.09 5.35 -18.34
CA LEU A 101 -23.65 5.62 -18.27
C LEU A 101 -23.12 5.34 -16.86
N THR A 102 -23.84 5.79 -15.81
CA THR A 102 -23.51 5.47 -14.42
C THR A 102 -23.54 3.96 -14.17
N GLN A 103 -24.54 3.26 -14.71
CA GLN A 103 -24.64 1.80 -14.58
C GLN A 103 -23.46 1.09 -15.26
N ALA A 104 -23.05 1.55 -16.45
CA ALA A 104 -21.90 1.00 -17.16
C ALA A 104 -20.59 1.23 -16.38
N CYS A 105 -20.41 2.43 -15.82
CA CYS A 105 -19.25 2.75 -15.00
C CYS A 105 -19.20 1.88 -13.73
N TYR A 106 -20.35 1.74 -13.05
CA TYR A 106 -20.46 0.93 -11.84
C TYR A 106 -20.14 -0.55 -12.09
N LEU A 107 -20.78 -1.15 -13.10
CA LEU A 107 -20.55 -2.57 -13.45
C LEU A 107 -19.15 -2.79 -14.00
N GLY A 108 -18.63 -1.84 -14.79
CA GLY A 108 -17.26 -1.88 -15.29
C GLY A 108 -16.23 -1.87 -14.16
N LEU A 109 -16.43 -1.03 -13.13
CA LEU A 109 -15.61 -1.02 -11.92
C LEU A 109 -15.66 -2.35 -11.14
N GLU A 110 -16.85 -2.91 -10.93
CA GLU A 110 -17.00 -4.22 -10.28
C GLU A 110 -16.30 -5.34 -11.06
N ASN A 111 -16.35 -5.29 -12.40
CA ASN A 111 -15.78 -6.30 -13.29
C ASN A 111 -14.29 -6.08 -13.62
N ALA A 112 -13.71 -4.94 -13.24
CA ALA A 112 -12.30 -4.62 -13.49
C ALA A 112 -11.37 -5.46 -12.61
N THR A 113 -11.00 -6.65 -13.10
CA THR A 113 -10.18 -7.64 -12.37
C THR A 113 -8.90 -7.09 -11.75
N LYS A 114 -8.21 -6.16 -12.44
CA LYS A 114 -6.97 -5.54 -11.95
C LYS A 114 -7.18 -4.59 -10.78
N ILE A 115 -8.31 -3.87 -10.76
CA ILE A 115 -8.72 -3.05 -9.62
C ILE A 115 -9.06 -3.96 -8.44
N GLN A 116 -9.81 -5.04 -8.66
CA GLN A 116 -10.15 -6.00 -7.61
C GLN A 116 -8.92 -6.68 -7.00
N GLU A 117 -7.93 -7.00 -7.84
CA GLU A 117 -6.62 -7.53 -7.41
C GLU A 117 -5.86 -6.50 -6.54
N ALA A 118 -5.79 -5.25 -6.98
CA ALA A 118 -5.14 -4.17 -6.23
C ALA A 118 -5.84 -3.88 -4.89
N ILE A 119 -7.18 -3.88 -4.85
CA ILE A 119 -7.98 -3.77 -3.60
C ILE A 119 -7.63 -4.89 -2.63
N LYS A 120 -7.54 -6.13 -3.12
CA LYS A 120 -7.18 -7.28 -2.30
C LYS A 120 -5.77 -7.12 -1.70
N ILE A 121 -4.79 -6.75 -2.51
CA ILE A 121 -3.40 -6.57 -2.04
C ILE A 121 -3.33 -5.41 -1.05
N SER A 122 -4.03 -4.30 -1.30
CA SER A 122 -4.10 -3.15 -0.39
C SER A 122 -4.65 -3.55 0.99
N ASN A 123 -5.71 -4.36 1.04
CA ASN A 123 -6.24 -4.91 2.29
C ASN A 123 -5.23 -5.83 3.00
N GLU A 124 -4.49 -6.65 2.25
CA GLU A 124 -3.43 -7.49 2.81
C GLU A 124 -2.27 -6.66 3.39
N LEU A 125 -1.89 -5.54 2.76
CA LEU A 125 -0.90 -4.58 3.28
C LEU A 125 -1.34 -3.97 4.62
N GLN A 126 -2.62 -3.60 4.75
CA GLN A 126 -3.17 -3.10 6.01
C GLN A 126 -3.08 -4.17 7.12
N LEU A 127 -3.43 -5.42 6.82
CA LEU A 127 -3.31 -6.52 7.78
C LEU A 127 -1.84 -6.80 8.19
N LEU A 128 -0.91 -6.74 7.24
CA LEU A 128 0.52 -6.91 7.52
C LEU A 128 1.07 -5.81 8.42
N SER A 129 0.60 -4.57 8.25
CA SER A 129 1.06 -3.42 9.07
C SER A 129 0.70 -3.52 10.55
N ALA A 130 -0.35 -4.27 10.89
CA ALA A 130 -0.71 -4.54 12.29
C ALA A 130 0.14 -5.66 12.90
N SER A 131 0.76 -6.49 12.07
CA SER A 131 1.53 -7.64 12.53
C SER A 131 2.90 -7.22 13.05
N GLY A 132 3.23 -7.62 14.28
CA GLY A 132 4.50 -7.27 14.90
C GLY A 132 4.52 -5.93 15.64
N GLN A 133 3.39 -5.23 15.77
CA GLN A 133 3.25 -3.96 16.49
C GLN A 133 3.80 -4.01 17.92
N GLU A 134 3.61 -5.12 18.63
CA GLU A 134 4.17 -5.27 19.97
C GLU A 134 5.71 -5.28 19.96
N MET A 135 6.34 -5.86 18.94
CA MET A 135 7.79 -6.04 18.87
C MET A 135 8.50 -4.84 18.24
N TYR A 136 7.85 -4.22 17.25
CA TYR A 136 8.37 -3.10 16.46
C TYR A 136 7.27 -2.04 16.25
N PRO A 137 6.92 -1.29 17.32
CA PRO A 137 5.80 -0.35 17.28
C PRO A 137 6.02 0.84 16.32
N ILE A 138 7.27 1.29 16.15
CA ILE A 138 7.59 2.42 15.28
C ILE A 138 7.53 1.95 13.82
N THR A 139 8.12 0.79 13.50
CA THR A 139 8.02 0.20 12.17
C THR A 139 6.58 -0.04 11.77
N SER A 140 5.79 -0.65 12.66
CA SER A 140 4.39 -0.99 12.36
C SER A 140 3.55 0.26 12.09
N LYS A 141 3.77 1.34 12.86
CA LYS A 141 3.10 2.63 12.60
C LYS A 141 3.53 3.24 11.27
N LEU A 142 4.82 3.19 10.93
CA LEU A 142 5.35 3.72 9.67
C LEU A 142 4.76 2.98 8.47
N ILE A 143 4.85 1.65 8.47
CA ILE A 143 4.29 0.77 7.44
C ILE A 143 2.78 1.00 7.33
N SER A 144 2.06 1.12 8.45
CA SER A 144 0.61 1.40 8.43
C SER A 144 0.26 2.72 7.74
N ILE A 145 1.07 3.76 7.88
CA ILE A 145 0.84 5.04 7.19
C ILE A 145 1.19 4.89 5.71
N LEU A 146 2.31 4.25 5.38
CA LEU A 146 2.72 4.02 4.00
C LEU A 146 1.69 3.18 3.23
N SER A 147 1.00 2.24 3.89
CA SER A 147 -0.11 1.47 3.29
C SER A 147 -1.32 2.32 2.90
N LEU A 148 -1.49 3.52 3.47
CA LEU A 148 -2.63 4.39 3.12
C LEU A 148 -2.50 4.96 1.71
N TYR A 149 -1.28 5.11 1.20
CA TYR A 149 -1.00 5.65 -0.12
C TYR A 149 -1.63 4.84 -1.27
N PRO A 150 -1.36 3.54 -1.44
CA PRO A 150 -2.04 2.77 -2.46
C PRO A 150 -3.56 2.67 -2.20
N SER A 151 -4.00 2.73 -0.93
CA SER A 151 -5.44 2.76 -0.60
C SER A 151 -6.12 4.06 -1.06
N SER A 152 -5.47 5.22 -0.95
CA SER A 152 -6.05 6.50 -1.38
C SER A 152 -6.16 6.60 -2.90
N VAL A 153 -5.16 6.09 -3.64
CA VAL A 153 -5.22 6.01 -5.11
C VAL A 153 -6.36 5.10 -5.55
N LEU A 154 -6.51 3.94 -4.91
CA LEU A 154 -7.63 3.03 -5.17
C LEU A 154 -8.99 3.63 -4.87
N ALA A 155 -9.10 4.42 -3.79
CA ALA A 155 -10.35 5.09 -3.45
C ALA A 155 -10.77 6.05 -4.58
N ALA A 156 -9.84 6.89 -5.06
CA ALA A 156 -10.09 7.82 -6.17
C ALA A 156 -10.49 7.09 -7.47
N LEU A 157 -9.79 6.00 -7.81
CA LEU A 157 -10.13 5.19 -8.98
C LEU A 157 -11.49 4.48 -8.89
N ASN A 158 -11.97 4.24 -7.67
CA ASN A 158 -13.22 3.52 -7.42
C ASN A 158 -14.44 4.46 -7.29
N GLU A 159 -14.26 5.76 -7.51
CA GLU A 159 -15.36 6.73 -7.49
C GLU A 159 -16.13 6.71 -8.81
N THR A 160 -17.30 6.07 -8.80
CA THR A 160 -18.18 5.95 -9.98
C THR A 160 -18.70 7.31 -10.47
N GLU A 161 -18.95 8.24 -9.56
CA GLU A 161 -19.44 9.58 -9.87
C GLU A 161 -18.44 10.34 -10.74
N TYR A 162 -17.15 10.18 -10.44
CA TYR A 162 -16.08 10.76 -11.23
C TYR A 162 -16.13 10.29 -12.70
N LEU A 163 -16.18 8.97 -12.91
CA LEU A 163 -16.20 8.38 -14.26
C LEU A 163 -17.47 8.74 -15.02
N THR A 164 -18.59 8.92 -14.32
CA THR A 164 -19.86 9.36 -14.91
C THR A 164 -19.75 10.82 -15.37
N ASN A 165 -19.17 11.69 -14.54
CA ASN A 165 -19.00 13.11 -14.86
C ASN A 165 -18.15 13.33 -16.12
N LEU A 166 -17.23 12.42 -16.44
CA LEU A 166 -16.47 12.46 -17.70
C LEU A 166 -17.35 12.45 -18.95
N PHE A 167 -18.47 11.73 -18.90
CA PHE A 167 -19.40 11.70 -20.03
C PHE A 167 -20.32 12.92 -20.07
N GLN A 168 -20.30 13.75 -19.04
CA GLN A 168 -21.07 15.00 -18.95
C GLN A 168 -20.20 16.23 -19.25
N ASP A 169 -18.89 16.06 -19.37
CA ASP A 169 -17.95 17.10 -19.73
C ASP A 169 -17.86 17.25 -21.26
N GLU A 170 -18.29 18.40 -21.78
CA GLU A 170 -18.30 18.73 -23.21
C GLU A 170 -16.89 18.66 -23.83
N ASP A 171 -15.86 19.12 -23.12
CA ASP A 171 -14.48 19.11 -23.62
C ASP A 171 -13.93 17.68 -23.65
N ALA A 172 -14.26 16.89 -22.62
CA ALA A 172 -13.88 15.49 -22.54
C ALA A 172 -14.52 14.67 -23.69
N ILE A 173 -15.81 14.85 -23.93
CA ILE A 173 -16.53 14.22 -25.05
C ILE A 173 -16.02 14.71 -26.41
N ALA A 174 -15.75 16.00 -26.58
CA ALA A 174 -15.16 16.53 -27.81
C ALA A 174 -13.81 15.88 -28.12
N SER A 175 -13.00 15.61 -27.10
CA SER A 175 -11.73 14.88 -27.26
C SER A 175 -11.94 13.44 -27.71
N LEU A 176 -12.97 12.75 -27.21
CA LEU A 176 -13.33 11.40 -27.68
C LEU A 176 -13.81 11.42 -29.13
N LYS A 177 -14.69 12.36 -29.49
CA LYS A 177 -15.18 12.53 -30.87
C LYS A 177 -14.05 12.63 -31.88
N SER A 178 -13.02 13.43 -31.57
CA SER A 178 -11.85 13.59 -32.44
C SER A 178 -11.07 12.30 -32.68
N ARG A 179 -11.12 11.34 -31.74
CA ARG A 179 -10.42 10.05 -31.84
C ARG A 179 -11.17 9.03 -32.69
N VAL A 180 -12.50 9.13 -32.72
CA VAL A 180 -13.37 8.19 -33.44
C VAL A 180 -13.90 8.78 -34.76
N GLU A 181 -13.49 10.00 -35.12
CA GLU A 181 -13.92 10.68 -36.34
C GLU A 181 -13.57 9.84 -37.59
N GLY A 182 -14.58 9.56 -38.40
CA GLY A 182 -14.43 8.76 -39.62
C GLY A 182 -14.24 7.25 -39.41
N GLU A 183 -14.30 6.75 -38.17
CA GLU A 183 -14.35 5.32 -37.90
C GLU A 183 -15.78 4.80 -38.15
N GLU A 184 -15.91 3.65 -38.82
CA GLU A 184 -17.19 3.00 -39.12
C GLU A 184 -17.32 1.62 -38.45
N ASN A 185 -16.22 1.10 -37.91
CA ASN A 185 -16.16 -0.19 -37.25
C ASN A 185 -16.44 -0.06 -35.75
N ARG A 186 -17.63 -0.51 -35.31
CA ARG A 186 -18.09 -0.50 -33.91
C ARG A 186 -17.04 -1.06 -32.90
N PRO A 187 -16.46 -2.25 -33.11
CA PRO A 187 -15.34 -2.73 -32.29
C PRO A 187 -14.17 -1.75 -32.13
N THR A 188 -13.80 -1.03 -33.21
CA THR A 188 -12.73 -0.03 -33.13
C THR A 188 -13.17 1.17 -32.30
N VAL A 189 -14.41 1.64 -32.47
CA VAL A 189 -14.98 2.74 -31.65
C VAL A 189 -14.91 2.41 -30.16
N PHE A 190 -15.36 1.22 -29.74
CA PHE A 190 -15.30 0.82 -28.34
C PHE A 190 -13.88 0.60 -27.82
N ARG A 191 -12.94 0.20 -28.69
CA ARG A 191 -11.52 0.19 -28.35
C ARG A 191 -10.99 1.60 -28.08
N GLU A 192 -11.34 2.57 -28.91
CA GLU A 192 -10.92 3.96 -28.70
C GLU A 192 -11.60 4.58 -27.46
N ILE A 193 -12.85 4.23 -27.16
CA ILE A 193 -13.52 4.58 -25.90
C ILE A 193 -12.74 3.99 -24.72
N ALA A 194 -12.36 2.71 -24.75
CA ALA A 194 -11.59 2.08 -23.69
C ALA A 194 -10.25 2.82 -23.47
N LEU A 195 -9.51 3.12 -24.53
CA LEU A 195 -8.26 3.87 -24.47
C LEU A 195 -8.46 5.30 -23.92
N TRP A 196 -9.54 5.95 -24.31
CA TRP A 196 -9.88 7.28 -23.83
C TRP A 196 -10.17 7.27 -22.32
N ILE A 197 -11.01 6.35 -21.84
CA ILE A 197 -11.29 6.19 -20.40
C ILE A 197 -10.00 5.90 -19.63
N THR A 198 -9.14 5.02 -20.14
CA THR A 198 -7.83 4.73 -19.55
C THR A 198 -6.97 5.98 -19.42
N LEU A 199 -6.85 6.79 -20.47
CA LEU A 199 -6.04 8.01 -20.44
C LEU A 199 -6.61 9.07 -19.52
N VAL A 200 -7.93 9.14 -19.40
CA VAL A 200 -8.57 10.09 -18.50
C VAL A 200 -8.35 9.66 -17.05
N ALA A 201 -8.62 8.38 -16.72
CA ALA A 201 -8.31 7.79 -15.41
C ALA A 201 -6.84 8.02 -15.00
N ASP A 202 -5.92 7.79 -15.93
CA ASP A 202 -4.49 8.01 -15.75
C ASP A 202 -4.12 9.48 -15.48
N ARG A 203 -4.76 10.44 -16.16
CA ARG A 203 -4.48 11.88 -15.91
C ARG A 203 -4.90 12.35 -14.53
N LEU A 204 -5.89 11.70 -13.94
CA LEU A 204 -6.44 12.09 -12.64
C LEU A 204 -5.64 11.52 -11.50
N CYS A 205 -5.38 10.22 -11.61
CA CYS A 205 -4.71 9.49 -10.56
C CYS A 205 -3.20 9.45 -10.79
N GLY A 206 -2.74 9.28 -12.03
CA GLY A 206 -1.33 9.03 -12.40
C GLY A 206 -0.37 10.09 -11.90
N ASN A 207 -0.57 11.38 -12.15
CA ASN A 207 0.41 12.39 -11.72
C ASN A 207 0.62 12.44 -10.19
N VAL A 208 -0.42 12.22 -9.39
CA VAL A 208 -0.30 12.22 -7.92
C VAL A 208 0.10 10.82 -7.42
N SER A 209 -0.48 9.76 -7.98
CA SER A 209 -0.18 8.36 -7.67
C SER A 209 1.26 8.01 -7.97
N ASP A 210 1.75 8.31 -9.17
CA ASP A 210 3.13 8.04 -9.60
C ASP A 210 4.12 8.79 -8.70
N ARG A 211 3.84 10.05 -8.37
CA ARG A 211 4.69 10.81 -7.44
C ARG A 211 4.63 10.28 -6.02
N ILE A 212 3.49 9.77 -5.56
CA ILE A 212 3.39 9.11 -4.25
C ILE A 212 4.20 7.81 -4.28
N ALA A 213 4.05 6.99 -5.32
CA ALA A 213 4.76 5.75 -5.55
C ALA A 213 6.27 5.92 -5.56
N GLU A 214 6.77 6.81 -6.43
CA GLU A 214 8.19 7.16 -6.61
C GLU A 214 8.85 7.58 -5.31
N ASN A 215 8.09 8.13 -4.35
CA ASN A 215 8.63 8.63 -3.09
C ASN A 215 8.31 7.74 -1.88
N ALA A 216 7.25 6.95 -1.90
CA ALA A 216 6.91 6.04 -0.81
C ALA A 216 7.63 4.69 -0.93
N GLN A 217 7.80 4.16 -2.15
CA GLN A 217 8.47 2.88 -2.37
C GLN A 217 9.92 2.87 -1.87
N PRO A 218 10.78 3.87 -2.14
CA PRO A 218 12.14 3.90 -1.60
C PRO A 218 12.19 3.88 -0.06
N ILE A 219 11.21 4.51 0.60
CA ILE A 219 11.08 4.47 2.05
C ILE A 219 10.79 3.05 2.53
N VAL A 220 9.85 2.35 1.87
CA VAL A 220 9.51 0.95 2.16
C VAL A 220 10.73 0.06 1.96
N GLU A 221 11.49 0.25 0.89
CA GLU A 221 12.69 -0.53 0.57
C GLU A 221 13.78 -0.36 1.62
N ILE A 222 14.17 0.88 1.92
CA ILE A 222 15.21 1.21 2.91
C ILE A 222 14.85 0.64 4.28
N VAL A 223 13.61 0.84 4.73
CA VAL A 223 13.15 0.32 6.02
C VAL A 223 13.14 -1.20 6.03
N SER A 224 12.70 -1.85 4.95
CA SER A 224 12.68 -3.31 4.86
C SER A 224 14.08 -3.91 4.86
N ASN A 225 15.04 -3.25 4.21
CA ASN A 225 16.43 -3.66 4.15
C ASN A 225 17.11 -3.68 5.53
N ILE A 226 16.70 -2.82 6.46
CA ILE A 226 17.16 -2.88 7.87
C ILE A 226 16.85 -4.26 8.47
N PHE A 227 15.67 -4.83 8.18
CA PHE A 227 15.23 -6.09 8.76
C PHE A 227 15.81 -7.30 8.05
N GLU A 228 15.87 -7.26 6.73
CA GLU A 228 16.38 -8.35 5.89
C GLU A 228 17.89 -8.56 6.06
N SER A 229 18.67 -7.47 6.17
CA SER A 229 20.13 -7.53 6.29
C SER A 229 20.63 -7.70 7.74
N SER A 230 19.80 -7.40 8.74
CA SER A 230 20.22 -7.43 10.14
C SER A 230 20.26 -8.84 10.73
N THR A 231 21.26 -9.10 11.57
CA THR A 231 21.32 -10.33 12.39
C THR A 231 20.26 -10.31 13.50
N ASP A 232 19.89 -11.49 14.02
CA ASP A 232 18.90 -11.60 15.11
C ASP A 232 19.27 -10.72 16.32
N GLN A 233 20.56 -10.63 16.63
CA GLN A 233 21.04 -9.81 17.74
C GLN A 233 20.84 -8.31 17.49
N LYS A 234 21.03 -7.83 16.25
CA LYS A 234 20.75 -6.44 15.86
C LYS A 234 19.25 -6.16 15.95
N LEU A 235 18.41 -7.06 15.46
CA LEU A 235 16.95 -6.93 15.54
C LEU A 235 16.42 -6.90 16.98
N LEU A 236 16.96 -7.74 17.87
CA LEU A 236 16.61 -7.66 19.30
C LEU A 236 17.00 -6.33 19.95
N LYS A 237 18.11 -5.71 19.51
CA LYS A 237 18.51 -4.38 19.98
C LYS A 237 17.56 -3.31 19.42
N LEU A 238 17.21 -3.40 18.14
CA LEU A 238 16.26 -2.50 17.47
C LEU A 238 14.88 -2.55 18.15
N SER A 239 14.31 -3.75 18.34
CA SER A 239 13.03 -3.94 19.04
C SER A 239 13.02 -3.30 20.44
N LYS A 240 14.09 -3.48 21.21
CA LYS A 240 14.23 -2.83 22.53
C LYS A 240 14.33 -1.31 22.42
N ALA A 241 15.02 -0.80 21.41
CA ALA A 241 15.15 0.63 21.17
C ALA A 241 13.80 1.25 20.79
N GLU A 242 13.03 0.61 19.89
CA GLU A 242 11.70 1.07 19.51
C GLU A 242 10.76 1.14 20.70
N ARG A 243 10.63 0.05 21.46
CA ARG A 243 9.78 -0.01 22.65
C ARG A 243 10.13 1.06 23.70
N ARG A 244 11.42 1.39 23.83
CA ARG A 244 11.89 2.44 24.76
C ARG A 244 11.57 3.85 24.26
N GLN A 245 11.57 4.07 22.96
CA GLN A 245 11.35 5.40 22.37
C GLN A 245 9.89 5.65 21.95
N GLN A 246 9.07 4.59 21.86
CA GLN A 246 7.68 4.63 21.43
C GLN A 246 6.88 5.71 22.16
N GLU A 247 6.84 5.70 23.50
CA GLU A 247 6.05 6.66 24.27
C GLU A 247 6.45 8.10 23.96
N LYS A 248 7.76 8.37 23.87
CA LYS A 248 8.28 9.69 23.56
C LYS A 248 7.88 10.14 22.15
N ILE A 249 8.07 9.29 21.15
CA ILE A 249 7.75 9.63 19.75
C ILE A 249 6.24 9.79 19.59
N PHE A 250 5.44 8.84 20.09
CA PHE A 250 3.99 8.89 19.95
C PHE A 250 3.35 10.02 20.76
N SER A 251 3.94 10.41 21.88
CA SER A 251 3.47 11.60 22.62
C SER A 251 3.73 12.90 21.87
N ARG A 252 4.84 13.02 21.12
CA ARG A 252 5.11 14.19 20.26
C ARG A 252 4.10 14.29 19.13
N LEU A 253 3.89 13.17 18.42
CA LEU A 253 2.88 13.08 17.36
C LEU A 253 1.50 13.55 17.82
N ARG A 254 1.12 13.29 19.08
CA ARG A 254 -0.16 13.72 19.66
C ARG A 254 -0.17 15.14 20.23
N ARG A 255 0.99 15.65 20.68
CA ARG A 255 1.09 16.92 21.40
C ARG A 255 1.28 18.10 20.46
N ASP A 256 1.98 17.86 19.36
CA ASP A 256 2.34 18.88 18.38
C ASP A 256 1.26 19.00 17.29
N ASP A 257 0.08 18.38 17.48
CA ASP A 257 -1.04 18.29 16.50
C ASP A 257 -0.56 17.94 15.08
N ILE A 258 0.44 17.06 14.99
CA ILE A 258 1.00 16.60 13.72
C ILE A 258 -0.02 15.64 13.10
N GLU A 259 -0.90 16.19 12.28
CA GLU A 259 -1.94 15.44 11.57
C GLU A 259 -1.49 15.05 10.16
N GLU A 260 -0.55 15.79 9.57
CA GLU A 260 -0.11 15.59 8.20
C GLU A 260 0.72 14.28 8.06
N PRO A 261 0.30 13.34 7.19
CA PRO A 261 0.92 12.01 7.09
C PRO A 261 2.44 12.04 6.87
N HIS A 262 2.94 12.96 6.05
CA HIS A 262 4.37 13.07 5.74
C HIS A 262 5.22 13.61 6.90
N GLU A 263 4.65 14.43 7.78
CA GLU A 263 5.32 14.89 8.99
C GLU A 263 5.39 13.77 10.05
N ILE A 264 4.32 12.99 10.17
CA ILE A 264 4.30 11.78 11.00
C ILE A 264 5.37 10.79 10.52
N ILE A 265 5.43 10.53 9.21
CA ILE A 265 6.46 9.67 8.60
C ILE A 265 7.85 10.17 9.00
N PHE A 266 8.11 11.48 8.91
CA PHE A 266 9.43 12.02 9.22
C PHE A 266 9.84 11.83 10.69
N GLU A 267 8.94 12.07 11.64
CA GLU A 267 9.21 11.83 13.05
C GLU A 267 9.51 10.35 13.34
N LEU A 268 8.83 9.43 12.64
CA LEU A 268 9.12 8.00 12.73
C LEU A 268 10.48 7.65 12.09
N LEU A 269 10.82 8.23 10.93
CA LEU A 269 12.08 7.98 10.22
C LEU A 269 13.31 8.46 10.99
N LYS A 270 13.21 9.55 11.76
CA LYS A 270 14.30 10.03 12.64
C LYS A 270 14.82 8.95 13.61
N PHE A 271 13.98 7.99 13.98
CA PHE A 271 14.40 6.84 14.79
C PHE A 271 15.44 5.97 14.07
N TYR A 272 15.31 5.81 12.75
CA TYR A 272 16.17 4.94 11.95
C TYR A 272 17.51 5.56 11.56
N LYS A 273 17.67 6.89 11.67
CA LYS A 273 18.91 7.59 11.33
C LYS A 273 20.21 6.93 11.84
N PRO A 274 20.30 6.41 13.09
CA PRO A 274 21.52 5.75 13.58
C PRO A 274 21.80 4.37 12.97
N TYR A 275 20.86 3.81 12.23
CA TYR A 275 20.92 2.47 11.63
C TYR A 275 21.12 2.48 10.12
N LEU A 276 21.15 3.68 9.52
CA LEU A 276 21.30 3.92 8.09
C LEU A 276 22.66 4.54 7.81
N ASP A 277 23.15 4.37 6.59
CA ASP A 277 24.25 5.17 6.09
C ASP A 277 23.77 6.56 5.65
N SER A 278 24.71 7.40 5.23
CA SER A 278 24.37 8.78 4.81
C SER A 278 23.53 8.81 3.55
N GLU A 279 23.76 7.87 2.62
CA GLU A 279 23.06 7.83 1.33
C GLU A 279 21.59 7.47 1.55
N ASP A 280 21.31 6.38 2.27
CA ASP A 280 19.96 5.98 2.63
C ASP A 280 19.22 7.09 3.41
N TRP A 281 19.92 7.77 4.34
CA TRP A 281 19.31 8.86 5.11
C TRP A 281 18.96 10.07 4.23
N ASP A 282 19.84 10.45 3.31
CA ASP A 282 19.60 11.58 2.42
C ASP A 282 18.45 11.27 1.45
N THR A 283 18.38 10.05 0.91
CA THR A 283 17.24 9.58 0.11
C THR A 283 15.93 9.63 0.89
N LEU A 284 15.90 9.17 2.15
CA LEU A 284 14.68 9.26 2.97
C LEU A 284 14.22 10.70 3.21
N VAL A 285 15.15 11.64 3.38
CA VAL A 285 14.83 13.06 3.56
C VAL A 285 14.28 13.65 2.27
N GLU A 286 14.86 13.31 1.13
CA GLU A 286 14.38 13.73 -0.20
C GLU A 286 12.97 13.21 -0.47
N CYS A 287 12.77 11.89 -0.40
CA CYS A 287 11.47 11.24 -0.60
C CYS A 287 10.39 11.83 0.32
N LYS A 288 10.70 12.05 1.60
CA LYS A 288 9.76 12.69 2.54
C LYS A 288 9.41 14.12 2.15
N THR A 289 10.38 14.89 1.64
CA THR A 289 10.16 16.27 1.23
C THR A 289 9.26 16.32 0.00
N LEU A 290 9.51 15.45 -0.97
CA LEU A 290 8.70 15.32 -2.17
C LEU A 290 7.28 14.82 -1.85
N LEU A 291 7.10 13.86 -0.94
CA LEU A 291 5.77 13.47 -0.45
C LEU A 291 5.02 14.65 0.19
N GLY A 292 5.72 15.52 0.93
CA GLY A 292 5.11 16.72 1.50
C GLY A 292 4.59 17.68 0.42
N VAL A 293 5.36 17.89 -0.65
CA VAL A 293 4.96 18.70 -1.80
C VAL A 293 3.73 18.09 -2.49
N VAL A 294 3.73 16.77 -2.71
CA VAL A 294 2.59 16.08 -3.34
C VAL A 294 1.31 16.23 -2.53
N HIS A 295 1.38 16.12 -1.19
CA HIS A 295 0.20 16.33 -0.34
C HIS A 295 -0.32 17.76 -0.39
N GLN A 296 0.55 18.75 -0.45
CA GLN A 296 0.15 20.16 -0.55
C GLN A 296 -0.57 20.42 -1.87
N GLU A 297 -0.02 19.94 -2.98
CA GLU A 297 -0.64 20.05 -4.30
C GLU A 297 -2.00 19.32 -4.38
N ALA A 298 -2.11 18.13 -3.77
CA ALA A 298 -3.37 17.40 -3.71
C ALA A 298 -4.44 18.14 -2.89
N ALA A 299 -4.06 18.75 -1.76
CA ALA A 299 -4.99 19.54 -0.94
C ALA A 299 -5.49 20.82 -1.64
N GLU A 300 -4.68 21.40 -2.54
CA GLU A 300 -5.07 22.56 -3.36
C GLU A 300 -6.03 22.19 -4.50
N LEU A 301 -6.03 20.93 -4.95
CA LEU A 301 -6.96 20.43 -5.98
C LEU A 301 -8.36 20.13 -5.43
N ASP A 302 -8.48 19.88 -4.12
CA ASP A 302 -9.75 19.61 -3.42
C ASP A 302 -10.50 20.88 -2.96
N THR A 303 -9.92 22.08 -3.14
CA THR A 303 -10.49 23.39 -2.76
C THR A 303 -10.89 24.26 -3.94
#